data_AF-A0A6C0H3V4-F1
#
_entry.id   AF-A0A6C0H3V4-F1
#
_cell.length_a   1.000
_cell.length_b   1.000
_cell.length_c   1.000
_cell.angle_alpha   90.00
_cell.angle_beta   90.00
_cell.angle_gamma   90.00
#
_symmetry.space_group_name_H-M   'P 1'
#
loop_
_entity.id
_entity.type
_entity.pdbx_description
1 polymer ?
#
loop_
_entity_poly.entity_id
_entity_poly.type
_entity_poly.pdbx_seq_one_letter_code
_entity_poly.pdbx_strand_id
1 'polypeptide(L)'
;MEVNNNELIEDIEDIEDIEDIEDIEDIEDKNIAHKNNLSDSNNIDSNDLIKLCKIIDSLESNHHIEIAKILKTNNVYLNENSNGIFVNLNKISSTVYKTICNYIEFIKKQENDINKDEKLKRTLQTTYFKDNKDIASTNTSN
;
A
#
# COMPACT_ATOMS: atom_id res chain seq x y z
N MET A 1 -59.20 -17.91 -2.63
CA MET A 1 -58.48 -18.74 -1.65
C MET A 1 -57.01 -18.38 -1.85
N GLU A 2 -56.55 -17.29 -1.24
CA GLU A 2 -55.95 -17.25 0.11
C GLU A 2 -54.68 -18.13 0.13
N VAL A 3 -53.49 -17.67 0.50
CA VAL A 3 -53.16 -16.82 1.65
C VAL A 3 -51.92 -15.94 1.36
N ASN A 4 -51.94 -14.78 2.00
CA ASN A 4 -50.96 -13.71 2.12
C ASN A 4 -49.84 -14.11 3.11
N ASN A 5 -48.55 -13.99 2.78
CA ASN A 5 -47.46 -14.10 3.76
C ASN A 5 -46.56 -12.86 3.66
N ASN A 6 -46.99 -11.79 4.34
CA ASN A 6 -46.11 -10.79 4.94
C ASN A 6 -45.99 -11.12 6.44
N GLU A 7 -44.91 -10.64 7.08
CA GLU A 7 -44.50 -10.81 8.50
C GLU A 7 -43.61 -12.06 8.71
N LEU A 8 -42.39 -12.00 9.25
CA LEU A 8 -41.66 -11.02 10.05
C LEU A 8 -40.18 -10.97 9.60
N ILE A 9 -39.60 -9.77 9.48
CA ILE A 9 -38.19 -9.59 9.81
C ILE A 9 -38.25 -8.85 11.13
N GLU A 10 -38.08 -9.62 12.21
CA GLU A 10 -37.98 -9.11 13.56
C GLU A 10 -36.85 -8.10 13.65
N ASP A 11 -37.13 -7.04 14.40
CA ASP A 11 -36.23 -5.98 14.77
C ASP A 11 -34.92 -6.56 15.32
N ILE A 12 -33.80 -6.22 14.69
CA ILE A 12 -32.47 -6.39 15.31
C ILE A 12 -32.33 -5.25 16.31
N GLU A 13 -33.03 -5.38 17.43
CA GLU A 13 -32.74 -4.66 18.67
C GLU A 13 -31.44 -5.25 19.26
N ASP A 14 -30.54 -4.36 19.67
CA ASP A 14 -29.45 -4.59 20.61
C ASP A 14 -28.28 -5.49 20.13
N ILE A 15 -27.35 -4.91 19.35
CA ILE A 15 -25.93 -5.28 19.47
C ILE A 15 -25.35 -4.47 20.62
N GLU A 16 -25.72 -4.85 21.84
CA GLU A 16 -24.96 -4.49 23.05
C GLU A 16 -23.70 -5.39 23.08
N ASP A 17 -22.55 -4.75 23.31
CA ASP A 17 -21.28 -5.36 23.69
C ASP A 17 -20.56 -6.24 22.64
N ILE A 18 -19.86 -5.60 21.69
CA ILE A 18 -18.62 -6.17 21.15
C ILE A 18 -17.48 -5.71 22.07
N GLU A 19 -17.46 -6.25 23.28
CA GLU A 19 -16.26 -6.27 24.12
C GLU A 19 -15.41 -7.47 23.65
N ASP A 20 -14.12 -7.21 23.41
CA ASP A 20 -13.05 -8.19 23.17
C ASP A 20 -13.06 -8.96 21.83
N ILE A 21 -12.59 -8.30 20.76
CA ILE A 21 -11.87 -9.03 19.70
C ILE A 21 -10.40 -9.10 20.12
N GLU A 22 -10.12 -9.98 21.08
CA GLU A 22 -8.77 -10.49 21.32
C GLU A 22 -8.44 -11.55 20.25
N ASP A 23 -7.26 -11.42 19.65
CA ASP A 23 -6.55 -12.43 18.87
C ASP A 23 -7.24 -12.99 17.60
N ILE A 24 -7.05 -12.29 16.47
CA ILE A 24 -7.02 -12.92 15.14
C ILE A 24 -5.56 -12.95 14.67
N GLU A 25 -4.72 -13.66 15.41
CA GLU A 25 -3.53 -14.31 14.85
C GLU A 25 -3.96 -15.74 14.46
N ASP A 26 -3.49 -16.25 13.31
CA ASP A 26 -3.75 -17.60 12.76
C ASP A 26 -4.95 -17.80 11.81
N ILE A 27 -5.00 -17.01 10.72
CA ILE A 27 -5.56 -17.51 9.44
C ILE A 27 -4.49 -17.42 8.35
N GLU A 28 -3.35 -18.07 8.59
CA GLU A 28 -2.49 -18.60 7.52
C GLU A 28 -2.64 -20.14 7.55
N ASP A 29 -2.57 -20.78 6.37
CA ASP A 29 -2.56 -22.25 6.17
C ASP A 29 -3.85 -23.03 5.84
N LYS A 30 -4.70 -22.55 4.91
CA LYS A 30 -5.60 -23.46 4.15
C LYS A 30 -5.78 -23.23 2.64
N ASN A 31 -5.00 -22.37 1.98
CA ASN A 31 -5.13 -22.15 0.52
C ASN A 31 -3.93 -22.61 -0.31
N ILE A 32 -3.44 -23.84 -0.08
CA ILE A 32 -2.57 -24.56 -1.01
C ILE A 32 -3.35 -25.74 -1.61
N ALA A 33 -4.05 -25.51 -2.74
CA ALA A 33 -4.26 -26.50 -3.80
C ALA A 33 -4.93 -25.88 -5.05
N HIS A 34 -4.16 -25.86 -6.15
CA HIS A 34 -4.60 -26.15 -7.52
C HIS A 34 -5.79 -25.36 -8.12
N LYS A 35 -5.46 -24.22 -8.76
CA LYS A 35 -6.00 -23.88 -10.08
C LYS A 35 -4.87 -23.42 -11.00
N ASN A 36 -4.11 -24.39 -11.52
CA ASN A 36 -3.50 -24.23 -12.83
C ASN A 36 -4.64 -24.16 -13.86
N ASN A 37 -5.11 -22.95 -14.15
CA ASN A 37 -5.77 -22.66 -15.41
C ASN A 37 -4.84 -21.74 -16.19
N LEU A 38 -4.00 -22.39 -16.99
CA LEU A 38 -3.27 -21.78 -18.09
C LEU A 38 -4.29 -21.29 -19.12
N SER A 39 -4.79 -20.09 -18.89
CA SER A 39 -5.33 -19.20 -19.90
C SER A 39 -4.66 -17.86 -19.70
N ASP A 40 -3.36 -17.83 -19.98
CA ASP A 40 -2.51 -16.64 -20.09
C ASP A 40 -3.00 -15.77 -21.25
N SER A 41 -4.19 -15.19 -21.12
CA SER A 41 -4.57 -14.02 -21.89
C SER A 41 -3.83 -12.84 -21.25
N ASN A 42 -2.53 -12.74 -21.58
CA ASN A 42 -1.54 -11.79 -21.06
C ASN A 42 -1.81 -10.33 -21.48
N ASN A 43 -3.05 -9.89 -21.51
CA ASN A 43 -3.37 -8.52 -21.89
C ASN A 43 -3.49 -7.66 -20.63
N ILE A 44 -2.40 -6.94 -20.32
CA ILE A 44 -2.44 -5.87 -19.32
C ILE A 44 -3.36 -4.78 -19.89
N ASP A 45 -4.36 -4.37 -19.11
CA ASP A 45 -5.30 -3.34 -19.56
C ASP A 45 -4.57 -2.03 -19.86
N SER A 46 -4.93 -1.39 -20.97
CA SER A 46 -4.29 -0.15 -21.42
C SER A 46 -4.44 0.98 -20.40
N ASN A 47 -5.59 1.06 -19.71
CA ASN A 47 -5.79 2.06 -18.66
C ASN A 47 -4.86 1.81 -17.46
N ASP A 48 -4.58 0.55 -17.15
CA ASP A 48 -3.66 0.21 -16.06
C ASP A 48 -2.21 0.54 -16.41
N LEU A 49 -1.80 0.40 -17.67
CA LEU A 49 -0.50 0.88 -18.14
C LEU A 49 -0.40 2.41 -18.08
N ILE A 50 -1.46 3.14 -18.40
CA ILE A 50 -1.52 4.60 -18.29
C ILE A 50 -1.39 5.03 -16.81
N LYS A 51 -2.11 4.36 -15.90
CA LYS A 51 -1.99 4.62 -14.46
C LYS A 51 -0.58 4.34 -13.97
N LEU A 52 0.01 3.21 -14.38
CA LEU A 52 1.38 2.84 -14.02
C LEU A 52 2.36 3.93 -14.45
N CYS A 53 2.28 4.41 -15.70
CA CYS A 53 3.13 5.49 -16.19
C CYS A 53 3.03 6.75 -15.31
N LYS A 54 1.82 7.21 -15.01
CA LYS A 54 1.60 8.39 -14.17
C LYS A 54 2.17 8.23 -12.76
N ILE A 55 2.05 7.03 -12.18
CA ILE A 55 2.63 6.75 -10.87
C ILE A 55 4.15 6.82 -10.95
N ILE A 56 4.76 6.14 -11.93
CA ILE A 56 6.21 6.16 -12.12
C ILE A 56 6.71 7.60 -12.29
N ASP A 57 6.07 8.40 -13.15
CA ASP A 57 6.46 9.79 -13.40
C ASP A 57 6.39 10.67 -12.15
N SER A 58 5.52 10.34 -11.19
CA SER A 58 5.39 11.06 -9.92
C SER A 58 6.43 10.67 -8.86
N LEU A 59 7.17 9.56 -9.05
CA LEU A 59 8.21 9.13 -8.12
C LEU A 59 9.49 9.95 -8.28
N GLU A 60 10.28 9.98 -7.20
CA GLU A 60 11.63 10.56 -7.21
C GLU A 60 12.57 9.81 -8.17
N SER A 61 13.55 10.54 -8.72
CA SER A 61 14.49 10.05 -9.74
C SER A 61 15.23 8.76 -9.35
N ASN A 62 15.51 8.56 -8.05
CA ASN A 62 16.14 7.34 -7.55
C ASN A 62 15.27 6.10 -7.81
N HIS A 63 13.95 6.22 -7.68
CA HIS A 63 13.03 5.11 -7.96
C HIS A 63 12.93 4.82 -9.46
N HIS A 64 13.09 5.83 -10.33
CA HIS A 64 13.16 5.59 -11.77
C HIS A 64 14.36 4.72 -12.14
N ILE A 65 15.50 4.91 -11.46
CA ILE A 65 16.71 4.09 -11.66
C ILE A 65 16.43 2.63 -11.26
N GLU A 66 15.79 2.39 -10.13
CA GLU A 66 15.45 1.03 -9.69
C GLU A 66 14.44 0.36 -10.63
N ILE A 67 13.42 1.09 -11.09
CA ILE A 67 12.46 0.57 -12.07
C ILE A 67 13.16 0.27 -13.41
N ALA A 68 14.11 1.10 -13.84
CA ALA A 68 14.93 0.83 -15.02
C ALA A 68 15.78 -0.45 -14.84
N LYS A 69 16.31 -0.71 -13.64
CA LYS A 69 17.01 -1.99 -13.34
C LYS A 69 16.08 -3.18 -13.42
N ILE A 70 14.84 -3.08 -12.90
CA ILE A 70 13.82 -4.14 -13.01
C ILE A 70 13.56 -4.44 -14.48
N LEU A 71 13.32 -3.41 -15.30
CA LEU A 71 13.05 -3.55 -16.73
C LEU A 71 14.24 -4.19 -17.47
N LYS A 72 15.47 -3.72 -17.18
CA LYS A 72 16.70 -4.25 -17.78
C LYS A 72 16.94 -5.71 -17.41
N THR A 73 16.72 -6.08 -16.15
CA THR A 73 16.88 -7.46 -15.65
C THR A 73 15.90 -8.42 -16.33
N ASN A 74 14.72 -7.93 -16.72
CA ASN A 74 13.72 -8.70 -17.45
C ASN A 74 13.83 -8.57 -18.98
N ASN A 75 14.97 -8.10 -19.50
CA ASN A 75 15.24 -7.96 -20.94
C ASN A 75 14.23 -7.07 -21.70
N VAL A 76 13.61 -6.10 -21.02
CA VAL A 76 12.79 -5.09 -21.70
C VAL A 76 13.70 -4.13 -22.46
N TYR A 77 13.35 -3.85 -23.72
CA TYR A 77 14.10 -2.89 -24.53
C TYR A 77 13.96 -1.47 -23.96
N LEU A 78 15.10 -0.85 -23.65
CA LEU A 78 15.22 0.52 -23.16
C LEU A 78 15.95 1.36 -24.22
N ASN A 79 15.40 2.52 -24.57
CA ASN A 79 16.11 3.50 -25.39
C ASN A 79 16.68 4.58 -24.49
N GLU A 80 17.99 4.58 -24.32
CA GLU A 80 18.71 5.53 -23.46
C GLU A 80 19.41 6.60 -24.31
N ASN A 81 19.28 7.86 -23.89
CA ASN A 81 20.06 8.97 -24.41
C ASN A 81 20.53 9.87 -23.25
N SER A 82 21.29 10.92 -23.55
CA SER A 82 21.81 11.84 -22.53
C SER A 82 20.73 12.52 -21.67
N ASN A 83 19.46 12.46 -22.08
CA ASN A 83 18.32 13.06 -21.38
C ASN A 83 17.50 12.04 -20.59
N GLY A 84 17.81 10.75 -20.65
CA GLY A 84 17.13 9.70 -19.87
C GLY A 84 16.79 8.44 -20.65
N ILE A 85 15.83 7.68 -20.11
CA ILE A 85 15.43 6.37 -20.61
C ILE A 85 13.98 6.44 -21.11
N PHE A 86 13.75 5.96 -22.33
CA PHE A 86 12.44 5.81 -22.93
C PHE A 86 12.07 4.32 -23.01
N VAL A 87 10.85 4.03 -22.59
CA VAL A 87 10.29 2.66 -22.52
C VAL A 87 8.92 2.61 -23.15
N ASN A 88 8.66 1.52 -23.89
CA ASN A 88 7.33 1.20 -24.37
C ASN A 88 6.67 0.19 -23.43
N LEU A 89 5.78 0.68 -22.56
CA LEU A 89 5.07 -0.17 -21.59
C LEU A 89 4.14 -1.19 -22.25
N ASN A 90 3.67 -0.99 -23.49
CA ASN A 90 2.84 -1.98 -24.19
C ASN A 90 3.61 -3.27 -24.55
N LYS A 91 4.95 -3.25 -24.44
CA LYS A 91 5.80 -4.40 -24.77
C LYS A 91 6.30 -5.16 -23.54
N ILE A 92 5.89 -4.77 -22.34
CA ILE A 92 6.27 -5.48 -21.12
C ILE A 92 5.37 -6.69 -20.90
N SER A 93 5.91 -7.76 -20.33
CA SER A 93 5.11 -8.91 -19.94
C SER A 93 4.31 -8.63 -18.67
N SER A 94 3.25 -9.42 -18.45
CA SER A 94 2.45 -9.39 -17.24
C SER A 94 3.29 -9.62 -15.97
N THR A 95 4.33 -10.46 -16.06
CA THR A 95 5.31 -10.67 -14.99
C THR A 95 6.07 -9.39 -14.66
N VAL A 96 6.60 -8.69 -15.66
CA VAL A 96 7.34 -7.44 -15.45
C VAL A 96 6.44 -6.37 -14.86
N TYR A 97 5.22 -6.23 -15.39
CA TYR A 97 4.21 -5.32 -14.86
C TYR A 97 3.98 -5.57 -13.36
N LYS A 98 3.72 -6.83 -12.97
CA LYS A 98 3.52 -7.19 -11.56
C LYS A 98 4.75 -6.87 -10.69
N THR A 99 5.95 -7.14 -11.18
CA THR A 99 7.19 -6.82 -10.44
C THR A 99 7.31 -5.32 -10.18
N ILE A 100 6.97 -4.47 -11.16
CA ILE A 100 6.99 -3.01 -11.00
C ILE A 100 5.89 -2.57 -10.01
N CYS A 101 4.69 -3.13 -10.10
CA CYS A 101 3.60 -2.85 -9.16
C CYS A 101 4.01 -3.19 -7.72
N ASN A 102 4.60 -4.37 -7.49
CA ASN A 102 5.07 -4.79 -6.17
C ASN A 102 6.14 -3.83 -5.62
N TYR A 103 7.04 -3.34 -6.49
CA TYR A 103 8.04 -2.35 -6.09
C TYR A 103 7.40 -1.00 -5.69
N ILE A 104 6.39 -0.55 -6.43
CA ILE A 104 5.63 0.66 -6.09
C ILE A 104 4.91 0.50 -4.76
N GLU A 105 4.29 -0.65 -4.50
CA GLU A 105 3.65 -0.95 -3.21
C GLU A 105 4.65 -0.94 -2.05
N PHE A 106 5.85 -1.49 -2.27
CA PHE A 106 6.94 -1.44 -1.30
C PHE A 106 7.32 0.00 -0.94
N ILE A 107 7.45 0.90 -1.93
CA ILE A 107 7.75 2.32 -1.69
C ILE A 107 6.64 2.96 -0.83
N LYS A 108 5.38 2.75 -1.19
CA LYS A 108 4.23 3.31 -0.44
C LYS A 108 4.20 2.81 1.00
N LYS A 109 4.51 1.53 1.22
CA LYS A 109 4.60 0.96 2.56
C LYS A 109 5.73 1.63 3.36
N GLN A 110 6.90 1.78 2.75
CA GLN A 110 8.04 2.46 3.39
C GLN A 110 7.69 3.89 3.80
N GLU A 111 7.06 4.67 2.91
CA GLU A 111 6.65 6.05 3.19
C GLU A 111 5.63 6.10 4.34
N ASN A 112 4.65 5.21 4.34
CA ASN A 112 3.66 5.12 5.42
C ASN A 112 4.30 4.76 6.77
N ASP A 113 5.23 3.81 6.79
CA ASP A 113 5.93 3.40 8.00
C ASP A 113 6.78 4.56 8.56
N ILE A 114 7.50 5.29 7.71
CA ILE A 114 8.23 6.51 8.11
C ILE A 114 7.28 7.57 8.67
N ASN A 115 6.15 7.82 8.01
CA ASN A 115 5.17 8.82 8.45
C ASN A 115 4.56 8.47 9.82
N LYS A 116 4.34 7.18 10.10
CA LYS A 116 3.88 6.72 11.42
C LYS A 116 4.92 7.01 12.49
N ASP A 117 6.18 6.70 12.22
CA ASP A 117 7.29 6.93 13.15
C ASP A 117 7.48 8.43 13.43
N GLU A 118 7.42 9.27 12.39
CA GLU A 118 7.49 10.72 12.54
C GLU A 118 6.32 11.27 13.36
N LYS A 119 5.11 10.76 13.12
CA LYS A 119 3.92 11.14 13.88
C LYS A 119 4.06 10.75 15.35
N LEU A 120 4.50 9.52 15.63
CA LEU A 120 4.73 9.05 16.99
C LEU A 120 5.78 9.91 17.71
N LYS A 121 6.92 10.16 17.06
CA LYS A 121 7.97 11.03 17.59
C LYS A 121 7.44 12.42 17.92
N ARG A 122 6.63 13.00 17.02
CA ARG A 122 6.01 14.31 17.23
C ARG A 122 5.06 14.28 18.43
N THR A 123 4.19 13.28 18.52
CA THR A 123 3.26 13.11 19.66
C THR A 123 4.03 13.04 20.98
N LEU A 124 5.06 12.20 21.06
CA LEU A 124 5.89 12.08 22.27
C LEU A 124 6.52 13.43 22.65
N GLN A 125 7.10 14.13 21.67
CA GLN A 125 7.69 15.45 21.88
C GLN A 125 6.67 16.46 22.40
N THR A 126 5.46 16.47 21.84
CA THR A 126 4.44 17.44 22.23
C THR A 126 3.73 17.12 23.53
N THR A 127 3.56 15.83 23.85
CA THR A 127 2.77 15.40 25.02
C THR A 127 3.61 15.30 26.29
N TYR A 128 4.90 14.96 26.19
CA TYR A 128 5.72 14.67 27.38
C TYR A 128 6.91 15.62 27.60
N PHE A 129 7.36 16.32 26.55
CA PHE A 129 8.60 17.12 26.63
C PHE A 129 8.41 18.63 26.43
N LYS A 130 7.22 19.10 26.04
CA LYS A 130 6.96 20.56 25.88
C LYS A 130 6.69 21.28 27.20
N ASP A 131 6.16 20.59 28.21
CA ASP A 131 5.64 21.25 29.43
C ASP A 131 6.67 21.39 30.57
N ASN A 132 7.92 20.94 30.37
CA ASN A 132 8.96 20.96 31.41
C ASN A 132 9.89 22.18 31.35
N LYS A 133 9.64 23.16 30.48
CA LYS A 133 10.56 24.31 30.30
C LYS A 133 10.42 25.41 31.36
N ASP A 134 9.32 25.43 32.11
CA ASP A 134 9.03 26.51 33.06
C ASP A 134 9.58 26.26 34.48
N ILE A 135 10.03 25.04 34.79
CA ILE A 135 10.48 24.65 36.16
C ILE A 135 11.97 24.95 36.39
N ALA A 136 12.77 25.09 35.33
CA ALA A 136 14.23 25.31 35.45
C ALA A 136 14.64 26.77 35.74
N SER A 137 13.72 27.74 35.61
CA SER A 137 14.05 29.18 35.70
C SER A 137 13.79 29.81 37.08
N THR A 138 13.19 29.09 38.03
CA THR A 138 12.69 29.66 39.29
C THR A 138 13.55 29.36 40.53
N ASN A 139 14.63 28.57 40.43
CA ASN A 139 15.39 28.10 41.59
C ASN A 139 16.80 28.69 41.79
N THR A 140 17.17 29.78 41.11
CA THR A 140 18.54 30.38 41.22
C THR A 140 18.59 31.80 41.78
N SER A 141 17.58 32.23 42.53
CA SER A 141 17.65 33.49 43.30
C SER A 141 17.45 33.18 44.78
N ASN A 142 18.56 32.94 45.49
CA ASN A 142 18.72 33.12 46.93
C ASN A 142 20.20 33.35 47.25
#